data_AF-A0A5C3K959-F1
#
_entry.id   AF-A0A5C3K959-F1
#
_cell.length_a   1.000
_cell.length_b   1.000
_cell.length_c   1.000
_cell.angle_alpha   90.00
_cell.angle_beta   90.00
_cell.angle_gamma   90.00
#
_symmetry.space_group_name_H-M   'P 1'
#
loop_
_entity.id
_entity.type
_entity.pdbx_description
1 polymer ?
#
loop_
_entity_poly.entity_id
_entity_poly.type
_entity_poly.pdbx_seq_one_letter_code
_entity_poly.pdbx_strand_id
1 'polypeptide(L)' 'GDFKDLDESILLDREAISLRPTGHVNHAQSINNLANNLSIRFRLKAESFADLEESLMMHRKALSLRPVPDPERS' A
#
# COMPACT_ATOMS: atom_id res chain seq x y z
N GLY A 1 7.68 -2.41 18.32
CA GLY A 1 7.24 -1.42 17.34
C GLY A 1 6.15 -0.60 17.96
N ASP A 2 6.38 0.68 18.15
CA ASP A 2 5.37 1.64 18.64
C ASP A 2 4.62 2.25 17.44
N PHE A 3 3.52 2.95 17.68
CA PHE A 3 2.76 3.67 16.67
C PHE A 3 3.60 4.62 15.83
N LYS A 4 4.67 5.17 16.41
CA LYS A 4 5.63 6.03 15.71
C LYS A 4 6.39 5.29 14.61
N ASP A 5 6.80 4.04 14.86
CA ASP A 5 7.50 3.22 13.87
C ASP A 5 6.58 2.89 12.68
N LEU A 6 5.28 2.71 12.96
CA LEU A 6 4.27 2.49 11.92
C LEU A 6 4.00 3.76 11.11
N ASP A 7 3.90 4.91 11.77
CA ASP A 7 3.72 6.20 11.11
C ASP A 7 4.94 6.55 10.23
N GLU A 8 6.16 6.25 10.71
CA GLU A 8 7.40 6.37 9.94
C GLU A 8 7.44 5.41 8.74
N SER A 9 7.03 4.15 8.93
CA SER A 9 6.95 3.17 7.83
C SER A 9 6.01 3.65 6.72
N ILE A 10 4.87 4.24 7.07
CA ILE A 10 3.92 4.82 6.09
C ILE A 10 4.58 5.97 5.32
N LEU A 11 5.35 6.84 5.98
CA LEU A 11 6.06 7.93 5.31
C LEU A 11 7.11 7.40 4.33
N LEU A 12 7.91 6.41 4.76
CA LEU A 12 8.94 5.79 3.93
C LEU A 12 8.35 5.06 2.72
N ASP A 13 7.21 4.38 2.89
CA ASP A 13 6.51 3.72 1.77
C ASP A 13 6.00 4.76 0.75
N ARG A 14 5.50 5.91 1.19
CA ARG A 14 5.08 7.01 0.28
C ARG A 14 6.27 7.56 -0.49
N GLU A 15 7.39 7.81 0.18
CA GLU A 15 8.61 8.28 -0.45
C GLU A 15 9.11 7.24 -1.47
N ALA A 16 9.13 5.97 -1.11
CA ALA A 16 9.52 4.87 -2.01
C ALA A 16 8.64 4.83 -3.27
N ILE A 17 7.33 5.07 -3.16
CA ILE A 17 6.42 5.15 -4.31
C ILE A 17 6.79 6.34 -5.21
N SER A 18 7.16 7.49 -4.64
CA SER A 18 7.58 8.66 -5.41
C SER A 18 8.90 8.44 -6.15
N LEU A 19 9.83 7.70 -5.54
CA LEU A 19 11.14 7.37 -6.10
C LEU A 19 11.11 6.20 -7.09
N ARG A 20 10.08 5.35 -7.02
CA ARG A 20 9.90 4.18 -7.90
C ARG A 20 8.72 4.47 -8.82
N PRO A 21 8.91 5.05 -10.01
CA PRO A 21 7.80 5.35 -10.91
C PRO A 21 7.13 4.06 -11.44
N THR A 22 5.95 4.22 -12.05
CA THR A 22 5.23 3.13 -12.73
C THR A 22 6.15 2.40 -13.71
N GLY A 23 6.23 1.07 -13.59
CA GLY A 23 7.14 0.23 -14.39
C GLY A 23 8.42 -0.20 -13.65
N HIS A 24 8.78 0.45 -12.55
CA HIS A 24 9.85 -0.01 -11.67
C HIS A 24 9.45 -1.34 -11.00
N VAL A 25 10.35 -2.33 -10.99
CA VAL A 25 10.09 -3.69 -10.48
C VAL A 25 9.51 -3.72 -9.05
N ASN A 26 9.97 -2.81 -8.19
CA ASN A 26 9.51 -2.70 -6.81
C ASN A 26 8.36 -1.70 -6.59
N HIS A 27 7.79 -1.10 -7.65
CA HIS A 27 6.70 -0.12 -7.50
C HIS A 27 5.46 -0.76 -6.87
N ALA A 28 5.02 -1.90 -7.40
CA ALA A 28 3.86 -2.63 -6.87
C ALA A 28 4.06 -3.09 -5.42
N GLN A 29 5.28 -3.51 -5.06
CA GLN A 29 5.61 -3.91 -3.69
C GLN A 29 5.49 -2.72 -2.71
N SER A 30 5.98 -1.54 -3.11
CA SER A 30 5.91 -0.33 -2.28
C SER A 30 4.47 0.08 -2.01
N ILE A 31 3.60 -0.04 -3.02
CA ILE A 31 2.16 0.23 -2.89
C ILE A 31 1.48 -0.79 -1.96
N ASN A 32 1.83 -2.08 -2.07
CA ASN A 32 1.30 -3.11 -1.19
C ASN A 32 1.71 -2.89 0.28
N ASN A 33 2.97 -2.51 0.51
CA ASN A 33 3.46 -2.20 1.86
C ASN A 33 2.71 -1.02 2.47
N LEU A 34 2.53 0.07 1.70
CA LEU A 34 1.74 1.21 2.15
C LEU A 34 0.31 0.80 2.53
N ALA A 35 -0.34 0.00 1.68
CA ALA A 35 -1.71 -0.46 1.92
C ALA A 35 -1.82 -1.33 3.19
N ASN A 36 -0.85 -2.21 3.42
CA ASN A 36 -0.79 -3.06 4.61
C ASN A 36 -0.57 -2.21 5.87
N ASN A 37 0.37 -1.26 5.83
CA ASN A 37 0.68 -0.39 6.97
C ASN A 37 -0.49 0.51 7.35
N LEU A 38 -1.22 1.06 6.36
CA LEU A 38 -2.46 1.80 6.58
C LEU A 38 -3.56 0.91 7.19
N SER A 39 -3.71 -0.34 6.73
CA SER A 39 -4.66 -1.30 7.30
C SER A 39 -4.32 -1.65 8.76
N ILE A 40 -3.04 -1.87 9.07
CA ILE A 40 -2.55 -2.11 10.43
C ILE A 40 -2.87 -0.88 11.31
N ARG A 41 -2.56 0.32 10.82
CA ARG A 41 -2.79 1.57 11.56
C ARG A 41 -4.28 1.77 11.85
N PHE A 42 -5.16 1.52 10.87
CA PHE A 42 -6.60 1.54 11.08
C PHE A 42 -7.05 0.54 12.15
N ARG A 43 -6.57 -0.72 12.11
CA ARG A 43 -6.93 -1.72 13.12
C ARG A 43 -6.48 -1.35 14.53
N LEU A 44 -5.31 -0.72 14.67
CA LEU A 44 -4.74 -0.41 15.97
C LEU A 44 -5.26 0.91 16.56
N LYS A 45 -5.48 1.92 15.71
CA LYS A 45 -5.98 3.23 16.16
C LYS A 45 -7.50 3.34 16.10
N ALA A 46 -8.21 2.48 15.35
CA ALA A 46 -9.67 2.42 15.19
C ALA A 46 -10.39 3.75 14.86
N GLU A 47 -9.65 4.81 14.56
CA GLU A 47 -10.15 6.19 14.53
C GLU A 47 -10.11 6.84 13.14
N SER A 48 -9.37 6.27 12.17
CA SER A 48 -9.17 6.90 10.86
C SER A 48 -9.80 6.10 9.72
N PHE A 49 -11.07 6.38 9.40
CA PHE A 49 -11.69 5.90 8.16
C PHE A 49 -10.89 6.31 6.91
N ALA A 50 -10.16 7.44 6.98
CA ALA A 50 -9.27 7.89 5.90
C ALA A 50 -8.13 6.88 5.65
N ASP A 51 -7.54 6.30 6.71
CA ASP A 51 -6.47 5.29 6.56
C ASP A 51 -7.04 4.01 5.88
N LEU A 52 -8.29 3.64 6.19
CA LEU A 52 -8.96 2.51 5.55
C LEU A 52 -9.26 2.79 4.07
N GLU A 53 -9.81 3.94 3.74
CA GLU A 53 -10.08 4.35 2.34
C GLU A 53 -8.80 4.39 1.52
N GLU A 54 -7.73 4.94 2.08
CA GLU A 54 -6.45 4.99 1.41
C GLU A 54 -5.83 3.60 1.21
N SER A 55 -5.91 2.72 2.22
CA SER A 55 -5.49 1.32 2.09
C SER A 55 -6.21 0.62 0.93
N LEU A 56 -7.53 0.79 0.82
CA LEU A 56 -8.33 0.24 -0.27
C LEU A 56 -7.93 0.81 -1.64
N MET A 57 -7.68 2.12 -1.72
CA MET A 57 -7.21 2.75 -2.95
C MET A 57 -5.84 2.19 -3.38
N MET A 58 -4.91 2.03 -2.45
CA MET A 58 -3.58 1.50 -2.74
C MET A 58 -3.64 0.04 -3.18
N HIS A 59 -4.44 -0.81 -2.54
CA HIS A 59 -4.65 -2.18 -2.99
C HIS A 59 -5.23 -2.25 -4.41
N ARG A 60 -6.21 -1.39 -4.76
CA ARG A 60 -6.74 -1.31 -6.12
C ARG A 60 -5.67 -0.89 -7.12
N LYS A 61 -4.83 0.09 -6.77
CA LYS A 61 -3.70 0.51 -7.60
C LYS A 61 -2.70 -0.63 -7.81
N ALA A 62 -2.34 -1.36 -6.76
CA ALA A 62 -1.45 -2.51 -6.88
C ALA A 62 -2.03 -3.60 -7.81
N LEU A 63 -3.33 -3.86 -7.73
CA LEU A 63 -4.02 -4.79 -8.65
C LEU A 63 -3.98 -4.31 -10.11
N SER A 64 -4.16 -3.02 -10.37
CA SER A 64 -4.08 -2.46 -11.72
C SER A 64 -2.68 -2.52 -12.35
N LEU A 65 -1.64 -2.65 -11.52
CA LEU A 65 -0.24 -2.74 -11.96
C LEU A 65 0.18 -4.17 -12.28
N ARG A 66 -0.64 -5.17 -11.93
CA ARG A 66 -0.42 -6.54 -12.39
C ARG A 66 -0.69 -6.58 -13.90
N PRO A 67 0.25 -7.06 -14.73
CA PRO A 67 -0.05 -7.28 -16.14
C PRO A 67 -1.22 -8.27 -16.26
N VAL A 68 -2.27 -7.91 -17.01
CA VAL A 68 -3.27 -8.88 -17.49
C VAL A 68 -2.56 -9.68 -18.60
N PRO A 69 -2.42 -11.02 -18.48
CA PRO A 69 -3.54 -11.94 -18.70
C PRO A 69 -3.48 -13.26 -17.88
N ASP A 70 -4.62 -13.80 -17.44
CA ASP A 70 -4.62 -15.15 -16.86
C ASP A 70 -5.85 -15.98 -17.28
N PRO A 71 -5.68 -16.91 -18.25
CA PRO A 71 -6.65 -17.95 -18.59
C PRO A 71 -6.84 -19.02 -17.49
N GLU A 72 -6.03 -19.02 -16.42
CA GLU A 72 -6.21 -19.89 -15.25
C GLU A 72 -7.03 -19.26 -14.11
N ARG A 73 -7.64 -18.08 -14.34
CA ARG A 73 -8.90 -17.78 -13.65
C ARG A 73 -10.05 -18.55 -14.30
N SER A 74 -10.08 -19.86 -14.04
CA SER A 74 -11.30 -20.67 -14.15
C SER A 74 -11.94 -20.88 -12.78
#